data_AF-A0A6V8P6X8-F1
#
_entry.id   AF-A0A6V8P6X8-F1
#
_cell.length_a   1.000
_cell.length_b   1.000
_cell.length_c   1.000
_cell.angle_alpha   90.00
_cell.angle_beta   90.00
_cell.angle_gamma   90.00
#
_symmetry.space_group_name_H-M   'P 1'
#
loop_
_entity.id
_entity.type
_entity.pdbx_description
1 polymer ?
#
loop_
_entity_poly.entity_id
_entity_poly.type
_entity_poly.pdbx_seq_one_letter_code
_entity_poly.pdbx_strand_id
1 'polypeptide(L)' 'SPIITLACAHPAKFPEAVSKALGQEPPREATLEILSSRPTNVQNIKPTLEALKAQLL' A
#
# COMPACT_ATOMS: atom_id res chain seq x y z
N SER A 1 31.99 -14.69 2.08
CA SER A 1 30.61 -15.20 2.04
C SER A 1 29.73 -14.21 1.30
N PRO A 2 28.75 -14.63 0.48
CA PRO A 2 27.87 -13.71 -0.22
C PRO A 2 26.87 -13.03 0.73
N ILE A 3 26.46 -11.81 0.40
CA ILE A 3 25.38 -11.08 1.07
C ILE A 3 24.12 -11.23 0.22
N ILE A 4 23.00 -11.58 0.87
CA ILE A 4 21.68 -11.65 0.24
C ILE A 4 20.80 -10.59 0.90
N THR A 5 20.17 -9.74 0.08
CA THR A 5 19.21 -8.72 0.54
C THR A 5 17.85 -9.01 -0.08
N LEU A 6 16.80 -9.02 0.76
CA LEU A 6 15.43 -9.27 0.30
C LEU A 6 14.73 -7.96 -0.04
N ALA A 7 14.20 -7.87 -1.25
CA ALA A 7 13.31 -6.78 -1.65
C ALA A 7 11.89 -7.05 -1.09
N CYS A 8 11.63 -6.60 0.13
CA CYS A 8 10.37 -6.89 0.85
C CYS A 8 9.14 -6.18 0.25
N ALA A 9 9.33 -5.22 -0.65
CA ALA A 9 8.24 -4.50 -1.32
C ALA A 9 8.65 -3.97 -2.69
N HIS A 10 7.66 -3.82 -3.58
CA HIS A 10 7.81 -3.15 -4.87
C HIS A 10 7.86 -1.61 -4.70
N PRO A 11 8.70 -0.86 -5.45
CA PRO A 11 8.84 0.61 -5.34
C PRO A 11 7.52 1.38 -5.45
N ALA A 12 6.58 0.92 -6.28
CA ALA A 12 5.27 1.56 -6.45
C ALA A 12 4.41 1.61 -5.16
N LYS A 13 4.74 0.84 -4.12
CA LYS A 13 4.09 0.93 -2.80
C LYS A 13 4.50 2.16 -2.00
N PHE A 14 5.64 2.79 -2.33
CA PHE A 14 6.18 3.95 -1.64
C PHE A 14 6.61 5.03 -2.64
N PRO A 15 5.69 5.51 -3.51
CA PRO A 15 6.05 6.33 -4.67
C PRO A 15 6.71 7.64 -4.26
N GLU A 16 6.24 8.32 -3.21
CA GLU A 16 6.82 9.59 -2.74
C GLU A 16 8.30 9.45 -2.34
N ALA A 17 8.63 8.43 -1.54
CA ALA A 17 10.00 8.19 -1.09
C ALA A 17 10.94 7.88 -2.27
N VAL A 18 10.45 7.07 -3.22
CA VAL A 18 11.20 6.70 -4.42
C VAL A 18 11.41 7.91 -5.33
N SER A 19 10.36 8.69 -5.61
CA SER A 19 10.42 9.89 -6.44
C SER A 19 11.34 10.96 -5.85
N LYS A 20 11.28 11.17 -4.53
CA LYS A 20 12.18 12.11 -3.84
C LYS A 20 13.65 11.71 -3.96
N ALA A 21 13.94 10.41 -3.88
CA ALA A 21 15.31 9.91 -3.93
C ALA A 21 15.88 9.84 -5.35
N LEU A 22 15.05 9.50 -6.34
CA LEU A 22 15.48 9.24 -7.71
C LEU A 22 15.16 10.36 -8.69
N GLY A 23 14.32 11.33 -8.31
CA GLY A 23 13.86 12.42 -9.19
C GLY A 23 12.88 11.97 -10.28
N GLN A 24 12.39 10.73 -10.22
CA GLN A 24 11.45 10.15 -11.18
C GLN A 24 10.44 9.24 -10.49
N GLU A 25 9.22 9.18 -11.05
CA GLU A 25 8.17 8.28 -10.57
C GLU A 25 8.53 6.79 -10.77
N PRO A 26 8.16 5.90 -9.84
CA PRO A 26 8.35 4.46 -10.03
C PRO A 26 7.50 3.93 -11.19
N PRO A 27 7.96 2.86 -11.87
CA PRO A 27 7.16 2.22 -12.91
C PRO A 27 5.85 1.69 -12.31
N ARG A 28 4.73 1.98 -12.99
CA ARG A 28 3.40 1.51 -12.60
C ARG A 28 2.97 0.37 -13.50
N GLU A 29 2.50 -0.71 -12.90
CA GLU A 29 1.93 -1.85 -13.62
C GLU A 29 0.47 -1.57 -13.97
N ALA A 30 0.08 -1.77 -15.23
CA ALA A 30 -1.27 -1.47 -15.71
C ALA A 30 -2.37 -2.19 -14.91
N THR A 31 -2.12 -3.42 -14.46
CA THR A 31 -3.06 -4.19 -13.63
C THR A 31 -3.30 -3.53 -12.25
N LEU A 32 -2.28 -2.89 -11.67
CA LEU A 32 -2.39 -2.20 -10.39
C LEU A 32 -3.10 -0.85 -10.55
N GLU A 33 -2.89 -0.14 -11.67
CA GLU A 33 -3.63 1.10 -11.95
C GLU A 33 -5.14 0.88 -12.04
N ILE A 34 -5.55 -0.22 -12.70
CA ILE A 34 -6.96 -0.62 -12.79
C ILE A 34 -7.55 -0.90 -11.39
N LEU A 35 -6.75 -1.46 -10.47
CA LEU A 35 -7.20 -1.70 -9.10
C LEU A 35 -7.34 -0.40 -8.32
N SER A 36 -6.38 0.52 -8.46
CA SER A 36 -6.38 1.82 -7.77
C SER A 36 -7.56 2.72 -8.17
N SER A 37 -8.10 2.57 -9.38
CA SER A 37 -9.24 3.36 -9.84
C SER A 37 -10.61 2.80 -9.40
N ARG A 38 -10.66 1.62 -8.76
CA ARG A 38 -11.93 1.02 -8.33
C ARG A 38 -12.47 1.71 -7.07
N PRO A 39 -13.80 1.84 -6.92
CA PRO A 39 -14.38 2.35 -5.69
C PRO A 39 -14.05 1.42 -4.51
N THR A 40 -13.68 2.02 -3.39
CA THR A 40 -13.42 1.28 -2.16
C THR A 40 -14.68 1.21 -1.30
N ASN A 41 -14.98 0.04 -0.74
CA ASN A 41 -15.98 -0.10 0.31
C ASN A 41 -15.26 -0.21 1.65
N VAL A 42 -15.25 0.89 2.41
CA VAL A 42 -14.55 1.01 3.69
C VAL A 42 -15.51 1.61 4.70
N GLN A 43 -15.52 1.04 5.90
CA GLN A 43 -16.28 1.56 7.03
C GLN A 43 -15.31 2.02 8.12
N ASN A 44 -15.33 3.30 8.44
CA ASN A 44 -14.51 3.85 9.52
C ASN A 44 -15.15 3.56 10.87
N ILE A 45 -14.38 2.99 11.79
CA ILE A 45 -14.78 2.70 13.17
C ILE A 45 -13.86 3.41 14.16
N LYS A 46 -14.33 3.54 15.41
CA LYS A 46 -13.46 4.00 16.50
C LYS A 46 -12.37 2.94 16.78
N PRO A 47 -11.15 3.34 17.16
CA PRO A 47 -10.04 2.42 17.46
C PRO A 47 -10.21 1.80 18.86
N THR A 48 -11.34 1.14 19.09
CA THR A 48 -11.73 0.52 20.36
C THR A 48 -12.22 -0.89 20.10
N LEU A 49 -11.98 -1.81 21.04
CA LEU A 49 -12.42 -3.19 20.92
C LEU A 49 -13.94 -3.29 20.76
N GLU A 50 -14.68 -2.43 21.45
CA GLU A 50 -16.14 -2.40 21.45
C GLU A 50 -16.69 -2.05 20.06
N ALA A 51 -16.13 -1.01 19.42
CA ALA A 51 -16.52 -0.61 18.08
C ALA A 51 -16.19 -1.66 17.02
N LEU A 52 -15.08 -2.39 17.19
CA LEU A 52 -14.72 -3.50 16.30
C LEU A 52 -15.70 -4.68 16.44
N LYS A 53 -16.02 -5.06 17.68
CA LYS A 53 -17.02 -6.13 17.95
C LYS A 53 -18.37 -5.79 17.33
N ALA A 54 -18.83 -4.56 17.47
CA ALA A 54 -20.12 -4.11 16.93
C ALA A 54 -20.22 -4.14 15.38
N GLN A 55 -19.10 -4.18 14.65
CA GLN A 55 -19.13 -4.35 13.19
C GLN A 55 -18.96 -5.80 12.72
N LEU A 56 -18.39 -6.67 13.57
CA LEU A 56 -18.07 -8.05 13.19
C LEU A 56 -19.07 -9.08 13.73
N LEU A 57 -19.82 -8.74 14.78
CA LEU A 57 -20.75 -9.61 15.51
C LEU A 57 -22.15 -8.99 15.50
#